data_AF-A0A137SYV4-F1
#
_entry.id   AF-A0A137SYV4-F1
#
_cell.length_a   1.000
_cell.length_b   1.000
_cell.length_c   1.000
_cell.angle_alpha   90.00
_cell.angle_beta   90.00
_cell.angle_gamma   90.00
#
_symmetry.space_group_name_H-M   'P 1'
#
loop_
_entity.id
_entity.type
_entity.pdbx_description
1 polymer ?
#
loop_
_entity_poly.entity_id
_entity_poly.type
_entity_poly.pdbx_seq_one_letter_code
_entity_poly.pdbx_strand_id
1 'polypeptide(L)' 'MTCTTPWYGNFNANGGYIIVKEDGDIVCYHFFDRNDLENYLFHNTKLETPSTSRYLFGNIYQEGKLYFMKLNLQVRFK' A
#
# COMPACT_ATOMS: atom_id res chain seq x y z
N MET A 1 -14.35 6.41 28.94
CA MET A 1 -13.87 5.22 28.20
C MET A 1 -12.57 5.60 27.52
N THR A 2 -11.44 5.47 28.20
CA THR A 2 -10.12 5.61 27.60
C THR A 2 -9.59 4.21 27.31
N CYS A 3 -9.05 3.99 26.11
CA CYS A 3 -8.55 2.68 25.72
C CYS A 3 -7.33 2.32 26.59
N THR A 4 -7.36 1.17 27.27
CA THR A 4 -6.29 0.71 28.17
C THR A 4 -5.11 0.09 27.41
N THR A 5 -5.32 -0.30 26.15
CA THR A 5 -4.31 -0.94 25.30
C THR A 5 -4.06 -0.11 24.04
N PRO A 6 -2.78 0.11 23.65
CA PRO A 6 -2.46 0.72 22.37
C PRO A 6 -2.93 -0.18 21.23
N TRP A 7 -3.49 0.42 20.19
CA TRP A 7 -3.91 -0.31 18.99
C TRP A 7 -2.69 -0.64 18.13
N TYR A 8 -2.49 -1.93 17.83
CA TYR A 8 -1.34 -2.43 17.08
C TYR A 8 -1.56 -2.47 15.56
N GLY A 9 -2.62 -1.84 15.03
CA GLY A 9 -2.87 -1.76 13.59
C GLY A 9 -3.58 -2.96 12.96
N ASN A 10 -3.74 -4.07 13.69
CA ASN A 10 -4.46 -5.25 13.19
C ASN A 10 -5.97 -5.02 13.16
N PHE A 11 -6.59 -5.36 12.03
CA PHE A 11 -8.04 -5.33 11.87
C PHE A 11 -8.62 -6.72 12.11
N ASN A 12 -9.53 -6.86 13.07
CA ASN A 12 -10.26 -8.12 13.30
C ASN A 12 -11.46 -8.29 12.34
N ALA A 13 -11.82 -7.22 11.62
CA ALA A 13 -12.88 -7.24 10.63
C ALA A 13 -12.27 -7.49 9.24
N ASN A 14 -12.38 -8.71 8.75
CA ASN A 14 -12.05 -9.04 7.37
C ASN A 14 -13.21 -8.62 6.46
N GLY A 15 -12.89 -7.86 5.41
CA GLY A 15 -13.87 -7.39 4.43
C GLY A 15 -14.18 -8.46 3.39
N GLY A 16 -15.34 -8.37 2.76
CA GLY A 16 -15.72 -9.29 1.70
C GLY A 16 -17.19 -9.17 1.33
N TYR A 17 -17.58 -9.85 0.27
CA TYR A 17 -18.98 -9.98 -0.10
C TYR A 17 -19.28 -11.43 -0.50
N ILE A 18 -20.53 -11.82 -0.25
CA ILE A 18 -21.07 -13.11 -0.63
C ILE A 18 -22.21 -12.82 -1.58
N ILE A 19 -22.20 -13.46 -2.75
CA ILE A 19 -23.29 -13.39 -3.72
C ILE A 19 -24.19 -14.60 -3.47
N VAL A 20 -25.42 -14.33 -3.06
CA VAL A 20 -26.44 -15.35 -2.72
C VAL A 20 -27.61 -15.20 -3.68
N LYS A 21 -28.11 -16.31 -4.21
CA LYS A 21 -29.35 -16.35 -5.00
C LYS A 21 -30.58 -16.21 -4.09
N GLU A 22 -31.74 -15.95 -4.68
CA GLU A 22 -33.01 -15.87 -3.94
C GLU A 22 -33.39 -17.18 -3.24
N ASP A 23 -32.93 -18.34 -3.75
CA ASP A 23 -33.13 -19.67 -3.18
C ASP A 23 -32.17 -20.00 -2.02
N GLY A 24 -31.25 -19.10 -1.68
CA GLY A 24 -30.26 -19.28 -0.63
C GLY A 24 -28.97 -19.95 -1.08
N ASP A 25 -28.83 -20.35 -2.35
CA ASP A 25 -27.58 -20.89 -2.87
C ASP A 25 -26.48 -19.82 -2.95
N ILE A 26 -25.26 -20.19 -2.51
CA ILE A 26 -24.08 -19.34 -2.60
C ILE A 26 -23.42 -19.54 -3.98
N VAL A 27 -23.31 -18.46 -4.75
CA VAL A 27 -22.67 -18.46 -6.07
C VAL A 27 -21.17 -18.19 -5.97
N CYS A 28 -20.80 -17.23 -5.12
CA CYS A 28 -19.41 -16.81 -4.94
C CYS A 28 -19.22 -16.12 -3.59
N TYR A 29 -18.04 -16.28 -3.01
CA TYR A 29 -17.58 -15.49 -1.87
C TYR A 29 -16.19 -14.93 -2.20
N HIS A 30 -15.94 -13.68 -1.82
CA HIS A 30 -14.61 -13.08 -1.86
C HIS A 30 -14.30 -12.51 -0.49
N PHE A 31 -13.35 -13.13 0.22
CA PHE A 31 -12.80 -12.61 1.47
C PHE A 31 -11.47 -11.93 1.18
N PHE A 32 -11.31 -10.72 1.69
CA PHE A 32 -10.06 -9.99 1.65
C PHE A 32 -9.51 -9.87 3.07
N ASP A 33 -8.47 -10.63 3.36
CA ASP A 33 -7.70 -10.42 4.58
C ASP A 33 -6.67 -9.32 4.32
N ARG A 34 -6.99 -8.14 4.84
CA ARG A 34 -6.14 -6.96 4.70
C ARG A 34 -4.80 -7.14 5.40
N ASN A 35 -4.78 -7.82 6.55
CA ASN A 35 -3.57 -8.01 7.34
C ASN A 35 -2.60 -8.94 6.59
N ASP A 36 -3.12 -9.99 5.95
CA ASP A 36 -2.29 -10.90 5.13
C ASP A 36 -1.71 -10.21 3.89
N LEU A 37 -2.50 -9.38 3.20
CA LEU A 37 -1.97 -8.60 2.07
C LEU A 37 -0.89 -7.62 2.54
N GLU A 38 -1.12 -6.92 3.65
CA GLU A 38 -0.14 -5.99 4.21
C GLU A 38 1.18 -6.70 4.56
N ASN A 39 1.09 -7.85 5.24
CA ASN A 39 2.23 -8.70 5.53
C ASN A 39 2.93 -9.17 4.25
N TYR A 40 2.17 -9.62 3.24
CA TYR A 40 2.73 -10.04 1.96
C TYR A 40 3.50 -8.90 1.29
N LEU A 41 2.91 -7.71 1.18
CA LEU A 41 3.57 -6.56 0.58
C LEU A 41 4.82 -6.16 1.37
N PHE A 42 4.76 -6.14 2.69
CA PHE A 42 5.91 -5.81 3.53
C PHE A 42 7.08 -6.79 3.32
N HIS A 43 6.80 -8.09 3.26
CA HIS A 43 7.85 -9.11 3.10
C HIS A 43 8.35 -9.25 1.66
N ASN A 44 7.53 -8.93 0.67
CA ASN A 44 7.85 -9.15 -0.75
C ASN A 44 8.18 -7.87 -1.51
N THR A 45 8.11 -6.69 -0.90
CA THR A 45 8.56 -5.45 -1.52
C THR A 45 9.88 -4.96 -0.92
N LYS A 46 10.57 -4.09 -1.67
CA LYS A 46 11.78 -3.40 -1.24
C LYS A 46 11.78 -1.97 -1.79
N LEU A 47 12.46 -1.08 -1.06
CA LEU A 47 12.82 0.23 -1.61
C LEU A 47 13.85 0.00 -2.71
N GLU A 48 13.54 0.47 -3.90
CA GLU A 48 14.48 0.46 -5.03
C GLU A 48 15.24 1.78 -5.05
N THR A 49 16.51 1.73 -5.48
CA THR A 49 17.28 2.92 -5.84
C THR A 49 17.17 3.15 -7.34
N PRO A 50 16.21 3.96 -7.83
CA PRO A 50 16.10 4.24 -9.24
C PRO A 50 17.32 5.00 -9.75
N SER A 51 17.69 4.78 -11.02
CA SER A 51 18.74 5.56 -11.67
C SER A 51 18.32 7.03 -11.80
N THR A 52 19.11 7.93 -11.21
CA THR A 52 18.91 9.39 -11.28
C THR A 52 18.99 9.93 -12.70
N SER A 53 19.81 9.31 -13.56
CA SER A 53 19.94 9.67 -14.98
C SER A 53 18.77 9.19 -15.82
N ARG A 54 18.26 7.97 -15.57
CA ARG A 54 17.10 7.41 -16.30
C ARG A 54 15.80 8.16 -16.00
N TYR A 55 15.61 8.58 -14.74
CA TYR A 55 14.36 9.20 -14.28
C TYR A 55 14.47 10.69 -13.98
N LEU A 56 15.63 11.30 -14.26
CA LEU A 56 15.90 12.75 -14.15
C LEU A 56 15.45 13.34 -12.81
N PHE A 57 15.97 12.78 -11.72
CA PHE A 57 15.70 13.24 -10.35
C PHE A 57 17.01 13.32 -9.53
N GLY A 58 16.96 14.01 -8.38
CA GLY A 58 18.12 14.19 -7.48
C GLY A 58 19.01 15.39 -7.82
N ASN A 59 18.74 16.08 -8.94
CA ASN A 59 19.44 17.31 -9.30
C ASN A 59 18.67 18.55 -8.84
N ILE A 60 19.41 19.59 -8.48
CA ILE A 60 18.86 20.92 -8.24
C ILE A 60 18.69 21.61 -9.59
N TYR A 61 17.51 22.15 -9.85
CA TYR A 61 17.23 22.97 -11.03
C TYR A 61 16.62 24.31 -10.61
N GLN A 62 16.82 25.31 -11.46
CA GLN A 62 16.31 26.66 -11.24
C GLN A 62 15.12 26.90 -12.14
N GLU A 63 14.02 27.37 -11.55
CA GLU A 63 12.85 27.82 -12.28
C GLU A 63 12.54 29.25 -11.83
N GLY A 64 12.84 30.22 -12.69
CA GLY A 64 12.82 31.65 -12.35
C GLY A 64 13.90 32.02 -11.32
N LYS A 65 13.49 32.46 -10.12
CA LYS A 65 14.39 32.83 -9.01
C LYS A 65 14.46 31.78 -7.90
N LEU A 66 13.79 30.65 -8.07
CA LEU A 66 13.66 29.61 -7.05
C LEU A 66 14.43 28.35 -7.47
N TYR A 67 15.00 27.68 -6.47
CA TYR A 67 15.70 26.41 -6.64
C TYR A 67 14.82 25.26 -6.17
N PHE A 68 14.76 24.21 -6.99
CA PHE A 68 13.93 23.04 -6.74
C PHE A 68 14.76 21.76 -6.87
N MET A 69 14.34 20.70 -6.20
CA MET A 69 14.90 19.36 -6.33
C MET A 69 13.77 18.35 -6.47
N LYS A 70 13.83 17.51 -7.50
CA LYS A 70 12.89 16.41 -7.67
C LYS A 70 13.41 15.18 -6.92
N LEU A 71 12.61 14.65 -6.00
CA LEU A 71 12.90 13.40 -5.30
C LEU A 71 12.03 12.28 -5.88
N ASN A 72 12.53 11.05 -5.80
CA ASN A 72 11.85 9.87 -6.31
C ASN A 72 12.03 8.71 -5.33
N LEU A 73 10.93 8.12 -4.89
CA LEU A 73 10.89 6.94 -4.03
C LEU A 73 10.13 5.85 -4.79
N GLN A 74 10.78 4.70 -5.00
CA GLN A 74 10.17 3.57 -5.69
C GLN A 74 10.12 2.36 -4.77
N VAL A 75 8.95 1.71 -4.76
CA VAL A 75 8.73 0.42 -4.12
C VAL A 75 8.53 -0.60 -5.22
N ARG A 76 9.31 -1.67 -5.21
CA ARG A 76 9.16 -2.79 -6.14
C ARG A 76 9.10 -4.11 -5.42
N PHE A 77 8.54 -5.11 -6.07
CA PHE A 77 8.67 -6.48 -5.61
C PHE A 77 10.15 -6.89 -5.59
N LYS A 78 10.51 -7.71 -4.61
CA LYS A 78 11.87 -8.21 -4.40
C LYS A 78 12.40 -8.95 -5.62
#